data_AF-A0A244ED49-F1
#
_entry.id   AF-A0A244ED49-F1
#
_cell.length_a   1.000
_cell.length_b   1.000
_cell.length_c   1.000
_cell.angle_alpha   90.00
_cell.angle_beta   90.00
_cell.angle_gamma   90.00
#
_symmetry.space_group_name_H-M   'P 1'
#
loop_
_entity.id
_entity.type
_entity.pdbx_description
1 polymer ?
#
loop_
_entity_poly.entity_id
_entity_poly.type
_entity_poly.pdbx_seq_one_letter_code
_entity_poly.pdbx_strand_id
1 'polypeptide(L)'
;MKKIVIACGLVLAGSAYAKLPAPAATPEAQAKAAETAARTAWSGKVEAYQLCQAQDRVAARYRASATAAGKQLPPAPAGSCADPGPFAYTPPDQKPIEAAGAHSPPGTASSPPSTQQPAAAANPTPKQ
;
A
#
# COMPACT_ATOMS: atom_id res chain seq x y z
N MET A 1 38.14 -7.70 32.37
CA MET A 1 37.20 -6.82 33.10
C MET A 1 37.18 -5.45 32.45
N LYS A 2 35.98 -4.88 32.34
CA LYS A 2 35.66 -3.46 32.11
C LYS A 2 35.76 -2.90 30.68
N LYS A 3 34.55 -2.76 30.10
CA LYS A 3 34.04 -1.61 29.31
C LYS A 3 34.20 -1.62 27.78
N ILE A 4 33.67 -2.63 27.07
CA ILE A 4 33.17 -2.43 25.70
C ILE A 4 31.91 -3.28 25.50
N VAL A 5 30.79 -2.81 26.06
CA VAL A 5 29.44 -3.13 25.57
C VAL A 5 28.63 -1.85 25.79
N ILE A 6 28.88 -0.85 24.96
CA ILE A 6 28.08 0.38 24.88
C ILE A 6 27.18 0.24 23.67
N ALA A 7 25.89 0.40 23.93
CA ALA A 7 24.81 0.68 22.98
C ALA A 7 24.30 -0.48 22.11
N CYS A 8 23.84 -1.56 22.75
CA CYS A 8 22.66 -2.29 22.28
C CYS A 8 21.39 -1.55 22.78
N GLY A 9 21.26 -0.29 22.37
CA GLY A 9 20.23 0.64 22.85
C GLY A 9 19.31 1.06 21.72
N LEU A 10 18.57 0.11 21.14
CA LEU A 10 17.55 0.42 20.14
C LEU A 10 16.34 -0.51 20.28
N VAL A 11 15.82 -0.68 21.49
CA VAL A 11 14.54 -1.36 21.70
C VAL A 11 13.79 -0.61 22.80
N LEU A 12 12.54 -0.26 22.47
CA LEU A 12 11.52 0.42 23.28
C LEU A 12 11.61 1.95 23.31
N ALA A 13 11.36 2.58 22.15
CA ALA A 13 10.47 3.73 22.16
C ALA A 13 9.08 3.23 22.61
N GLY A 14 8.90 3.11 23.94
CA GLY A 14 7.61 2.89 24.55
C GLY A 14 6.72 4.03 24.12
N SER A 15 5.78 3.73 23.22
CA SER A 15 4.69 4.61 22.89
C SER A 15 3.87 4.83 24.16
N ALA A 16 4.16 5.94 24.84
CA ALA A 16 3.26 6.55 25.78
C ALA A 16 2.01 6.97 25.01
N TYR A 17 1.13 6.02 24.73
CA TYR A 17 -0.27 6.30 24.39
C TYR A 17 -0.93 6.77 25.68
N ALA A 18 -0.63 8.01 26.08
CA ALA A 18 -1.67 8.83 26.68
C ALA A 18 -2.86 8.78 25.72
N LYS A 19 -4.09 8.76 26.24
CA LYS A 19 -5.36 8.60 25.52
C LYS A 19 -5.64 9.79 24.59
N LEU A 20 -4.71 10.10 23.70
CA LEU A 20 -4.90 10.92 22.53
C LEU A 20 -5.50 10.00 21.45
N PRO A 21 -6.54 10.48 20.73
CA PRO A 21 -7.04 9.75 19.58
C PRO A 21 -5.86 9.38 18.69
N ALA A 22 -5.83 8.13 18.22
CA ALA A 22 -4.89 7.73 17.16
C ALA A 22 -4.94 8.83 16.09
N PRO A 23 -3.78 9.32 15.58
CA PRO A 23 -3.80 10.29 14.48
C PRO A 23 -4.71 9.68 13.42
N ALA A 24 -5.79 10.40 13.10
CA ALA A 24 -6.78 9.91 12.16
C ALA A 24 -6.02 9.39 10.93
N ALA A 25 -6.37 8.20 10.43
CA ALA A 25 -5.76 7.64 9.23
C ALA A 25 -6.11 8.55 8.05
N THR A 26 -5.39 9.67 7.93
CA THR A 26 -5.63 10.65 6.90
C THR A 26 -5.34 9.98 5.57
N PRO A 27 -6.13 10.27 4.53
CA PRO A 27 -5.86 9.77 3.17
C PRO A 27 -4.42 10.05 2.73
N GLU A 28 -3.84 11.16 3.20
CA GLU A 28 -2.44 11.52 2.96
C GLU A 28 -1.44 10.56 3.62
N ALA A 29 -1.65 10.17 4.88
CA ALA A 29 -0.77 9.23 5.58
C ALA A 29 -0.80 7.84 4.92
N GLN A 30 -1.98 7.38 4.48
CA GLN A 30 -2.11 6.12 3.74
C GLN A 30 -1.41 6.18 2.38
N ALA A 31 -1.52 7.29 1.66
CA ALA A 31 -0.82 7.46 0.38
C ALA A 31 0.71 7.42 0.54
N LYS A 32 1.26 8.02 1.60
CA LYS A 32 2.70 7.97 1.89
C LYS A 32 3.19 6.60 2.35
N ALA A 33 2.37 5.87 3.11
CA ALA A 33 2.66 4.48 3.46
C ALA A 33 2.68 3.58 2.20
N ALA A 34 1.73 3.77 1.28
CA ALA A 34 1.67 3.01 0.03
C ALA A 34 2.87 3.30 -0.88
N GLU A 35 3.30 4.56 -1.01
CA GLU A 35 4.51 4.92 -1.76
C GLU A 35 5.77 4.28 -1.13
N THR A 36 5.87 4.29 0.20
CA THR A 36 7.00 3.67 0.92
C THR A 36 7.03 2.16 0.73
N ALA A 37 5.88 1.50 0.76
CA ALA A 37 5.76 0.07 0.48
C ALA A 37 6.17 -0.26 -0.97
N ALA A 38 5.70 0.53 -1.94
CA ALA A 38 6.10 0.38 -3.34
C ALA A 38 7.62 0.56 -3.53
N ARG A 39 8.21 1.57 -2.89
CA ARG A 39 9.66 1.81 -2.94
C ARG A 39 10.44 0.65 -2.32
N THR A 40 9.97 0.11 -1.20
CA THR A 40 10.60 -1.05 -0.53
C THR A 40 10.55 -2.29 -1.42
N ALA A 41 9.40 -2.55 -2.05
CA ALA A 41 9.24 -3.65 -2.99
C ALA A 41 10.19 -3.51 -4.19
N TRP A 42 10.30 -2.30 -4.75
CA TRP A 42 11.23 -2.01 -5.85
C TRP A 42 12.69 -2.18 -5.43
N SER A 43 13.10 -1.65 -4.27
CA SER A 43 14.46 -1.85 -3.74
C SER A 43 14.78 -3.33 -3.59
N GLY A 44 13.85 -4.14 -3.08
CA GLY A 44 14.04 -5.60 -3.01
C GLY A 44 14.30 -6.25 -4.37
N LYS A 45 13.70 -5.75 -5.46
CA LYS A 45 13.99 -6.22 -6.83
C LYS A 45 15.37 -5.77 -7.29
N VAL A 46 15.77 -4.54 -6.98
CA VAL A 46 17.09 -3.99 -7.30
C VAL A 46 18.20 -4.79 -6.60
N GLU A 47 18.02 -5.11 -5.31
CA GLU A 47 18.99 -5.93 -4.57
C GLU A 47 19.13 -7.33 -5.16
N ALA A 48 18.01 -7.96 -5.56
CA ALA A 48 18.05 -9.25 -6.24
C ALA A 48 18.78 -9.18 -7.59
N TYR A 49 18.57 -8.10 -8.35
CA TYR A 49 19.27 -7.87 -9.62
C TYR A 49 20.78 -7.68 -9.41
N GLN A 50 21.20 -6.89 -8.43
CA GLN A 50 22.61 -6.70 -8.10
C GLN A 50 23.28 -7.99 -7.63
N LEU A 51 22.59 -8.78 -6.80
CA LEU A 51 23.09 -10.08 -6.35
C LEU A 51 23.31 -11.02 -7.53
N CYS A 52 22.36 -11.09 -8.45
CA CYS A 52 22.48 -11.88 -9.67
C CYS A 52 23.70 -11.44 -10.50
N GLN A 53 23.88 -10.13 -10.73
CA GLN A 53 25.04 -9.62 -11.47
C GLN A 53 26.37 -9.94 -10.78
N ALA A 54 26.42 -9.91 -9.45
CA ALA A 54 27.61 -10.27 -8.69
C ALA A 54 27.95 -11.75 -8.89
N GLN A 55 26.95 -12.64 -8.83
CA GLN A 55 27.12 -14.07 -9.08
C GLN A 55 27.61 -14.34 -10.51
N ASP A 56 27.04 -13.67 -11.51
CA ASP A 56 27.45 -13.80 -12.91
C ASP A 56 28.90 -13.35 -13.11
N ARG A 57 29.31 -12.25 -12.48
CA ARG A 57 30.69 -11.76 -12.54
C ARG A 57 31.67 -12.78 -11.94
N VAL A 58 31.33 -13.38 -10.79
CA VAL A 58 32.16 -14.41 -10.16
C VAL A 58 32.24 -15.65 -11.04
N ALA A 59 31.10 -16.12 -11.56
CA ALA A 59 31.05 -17.27 -12.45
C ALA A 59 31.87 -17.04 -13.73
N ALA A 60 31.79 -15.84 -14.31
CA ALA A 60 32.58 -15.46 -15.48
C ALA A 60 34.09 -15.47 -15.19
N ARG A 61 34.51 -14.91 -14.04
CA ARG A 61 35.93 -14.92 -13.62
C ARG A 61 36.45 -16.34 -13.41
N TYR A 62 35.68 -17.19 -12.75
CA TYR A 62 36.04 -18.59 -12.55
C TYR A 62 36.12 -19.36 -13.87
N ARG A 63 35.15 -19.15 -14.78
CA ARG A 63 35.19 -19.78 -16.10
C ARG A 63 36.41 -19.35 -16.89
N ALA A 64 36.72 -18.05 -16.91
CA ALA A 64 37.91 -17.54 -17.58
C ALA A 64 39.21 -18.15 -17.02
N SER A 65 39.35 -18.29 -15.69
CA SER A 65 40.52 -18.91 -15.10
C SER A 65 40.60 -20.42 -15.37
N ALA A 66 39.47 -21.12 -15.35
CA ALA A 66 39.41 -22.54 -15.69
C ALA A 66 39.78 -22.80 -17.15
N THR A 67 39.28 -21.99 -18.08
CA THR A 67 39.64 -22.05 -19.50
C THR A 67 41.13 -21.76 -19.71
N ALA A 68 41.68 -20.75 -19.03
CA ALA A 68 43.13 -20.46 -19.07
C ALA A 68 43.97 -21.62 -18.50
N ALA A 69 43.44 -22.38 -17.56
CA ALA A 69 44.04 -23.60 -17.02
C ALA A 69 43.76 -24.87 -17.86
N GLY A 70 43.21 -24.72 -19.07
CA GLY A 70 42.92 -25.83 -19.99
C GLY A 70 41.77 -26.75 -19.57
N LYS A 71 40.93 -26.32 -18.61
CA LYS A 71 39.77 -27.09 -18.17
C LYS A 71 38.54 -26.72 -19.01
N GLN A 72 37.83 -27.74 -19.50
CA GLN A 72 36.53 -27.58 -20.15
C GLN A 72 35.45 -27.57 -19.06
N LEU A 73 34.66 -26.50 -18.98
CA LEU A 73 33.50 -26.42 -18.07
C LEU A 73 32.21 -26.66 -18.86
N PRO A 74 31.17 -27.21 -18.22
CA PRO A 74 29.85 -27.32 -18.84
C PRO A 74 29.32 -25.93 -19.23
N PRO A 75 28.34 -25.86 -20.16
CA PRO A 75 27.70 -24.59 -20.54
C PRO A 75 27.18 -23.83 -19.33
N ALA A 76 27.24 -22.50 -19.35
CA ALA A 76 26.62 -21.69 -18.32
C ALA A 76 25.08 -21.88 -18.38
N PRO A 77 24.39 -21.93 -17.23
CA PRO A 77 22.93 -21.98 -17.22
C PRO A 77 22.36 -20.77 -17.97
N ALA A 78 21.34 -21.02 -18.78
CA ALA A 78 20.67 -19.97 -19.55
C ALA A 78 19.77 -19.15 -18.61
N GLY A 79 20.13 -17.89 -18.38
CA GLY A 79 19.32 -16.95 -17.63
C GLY A 79 20.08 -15.64 -17.42
N SER A 80 19.52 -14.53 -17.90
CA SER A 80 20.05 -13.20 -17.62
C SER A 80 19.41 -12.62 -16.37
N CYS A 81 20.16 -11.82 -15.61
CA CYS A 81 19.59 -11.03 -14.53
C CYS A 81 18.50 -10.07 -15.05
N ALA A 82 17.30 -10.14 -14.48
CA ALA A 82 16.19 -9.28 -14.86
C ALA A 82 16.31 -7.90 -14.19
N ASP A 83 16.51 -6.86 -15.00
CA ASP A 83 16.54 -5.47 -14.53
C ASP A 83 15.13 -5.03 -14.13
N PRO A 84 14.90 -4.59 -12.87
CA PRO A 84 13.61 -4.08 -12.44
C PRO A 84 13.20 -2.75 -13.10
N GLY A 85 14.12 -2.08 -13.79
CA GLY A 85 13.89 -0.78 -14.40
C GLY A 85 13.74 0.35 -13.37
N PRO A 86 13.45 1.57 -13.83
CA PRO A 86 13.27 2.72 -12.95
C PRO A 86 12.03 2.55 -12.05
N PHE A 87 12.09 3.10 -10.83
CA PHE A 87 10.93 3.12 -9.95
C PHE A 87 9.80 3.95 -10.56
N ALA A 88 8.64 3.33 -10.76
CA ALA A 88 7.43 3.99 -11.20
C ALA A 88 6.30 3.70 -10.22
N TYR A 89 5.70 4.76 -9.67
CA TYR A 89 4.56 4.66 -8.76
C TYR A 89 3.47 5.63 -9.22
N THR A 90 2.29 5.08 -9.51
CA THR A 90 1.07 5.86 -9.74
C THR A 90 0.21 5.68 -8.48
N PRO A 91 -0.05 6.76 -7.71
CA PRO A 91 -0.92 6.67 -6.54
C PRO A 91 -2.30 6.11 -6.93
N PRO A 92 -2.91 5.25 -6.11
CA PRO A 92 -4.28 4.80 -6.36
C PRO A 92 -5.24 5.99 -6.32
N ASP A 93 -6.16 6.04 -7.28
CA ASP A 93 -7.19 7.09 -7.36
C ASP A 93 -7.96 7.17 -6.04
N GLN A 94 -7.92 8.35 -5.40
CA GLN A 94 -8.77 8.61 -4.25
C GLN A 94 -10.18 8.79 -4.78
N LYS A 95 -11.04 7.78 -4.62
CA LYS A 95 -12.47 7.91 -4.91
C LYS A 95 -13.01 9.17 -4.23
N PRO A 96 -13.57 10.16 -4.96
CA PRO A 96 -14.09 11.37 -4.36
C PRO A 96 -15.09 11.01 -3.25
N ILE A 97 -14.92 11.66 -2.10
CA ILE A 97 -15.76 11.49 -0.89
C ILE A 97 -17.22 11.90 -1.18
N GLU A 98 -17.49 12.51 -2.34
CA GLU A 98 -18.82 12.91 -2.84
C GLU A 98 -19.78 11.74 -3.09
N ALA A 99 -19.31 10.49 -3.04
CA ALA A 99 -20.20 9.31 -3.06
C ALA A 99 -20.80 8.97 -1.68
N ALA A 100 -20.41 9.65 -0.60
CA ALA A 100 -21.14 9.60 0.67
C ALA A 100 -22.33 10.58 0.59
N GLY A 101 -23.49 10.03 0.21
CA GLY A 101 -24.72 10.77 -0.05
C GLY A 101 -25.08 11.80 1.04
N ALA A 102 -24.76 13.05 0.76
CA ALA A 102 -25.53 14.20 1.21
C ALA A 102 -26.27 14.72 -0.02
N HIS A 103 -27.57 15.00 0.10
CA HIS A 103 -28.46 15.50 -0.96
C HIS A 103 -29.11 14.46 -1.90
N SER A 104 -29.60 13.34 -1.37
CA SER A 104 -30.93 12.90 -1.85
C SER A 104 -31.97 13.70 -1.05
N PRO A 105 -32.85 14.50 -1.68
CA PRO A 105 -33.97 15.08 -0.93
C PRO A 105 -34.78 13.94 -0.29
N PRO A 106 -35.32 14.12 0.94
CA PRO A 106 -36.17 13.10 1.55
C PRO A 106 -37.28 12.73 0.57
N GLY A 107 -37.60 11.44 0.43
CA GLY A 107 -38.57 10.93 -0.55
C GLY A 107 -39.98 11.57 -0.46
N THR A 108 -40.26 12.24 0.66
CA THR A 108 -41.47 13.04 0.89
C THR A 108 -41.54 14.34 0.05
N ALA A 109 -40.42 14.80 -0.52
CA ALA A 109 -40.37 15.92 -1.45
C ALA A 109 -40.55 15.50 -2.92
N SER A 110 -40.38 14.22 -3.26
CA SER A 110 -40.58 13.71 -4.62
C SER A 110 -42.04 13.28 -4.89
N SER A 111 -42.78 12.95 -3.83
CA SER A 111 -44.22 12.64 -3.89
C SER A 111 -44.92 13.10 -2.61
N PRO A 112 -45.48 14.31 -2.53
CA PRO A 112 -46.40 14.64 -1.45
C PRO A 112 -47.62 13.71 -1.53
N PRO A 113 -48.18 13.22 -0.41
CA PRO A 113 -49.40 12.41 -0.41
C PRO A 113 -50.59 13.30 -0.78
N SER A 114 -50.72 13.63 -2.06
CA SER A 114 -51.89 14.31 -2.59
C SER A 114 -52.93 13.24 -2.92
N THR A 115 -53.76 12.90 -1.93
CA THR A 115 -54.99 12.16 -2.17
C THR A 115 -56.11 13.17 -2.40
N GLN A 116 -56.97 12.94 -3.37
CA GLN A 116 -58.17 13.75 -3.64
C GLN A 116 -59.27 13.52 -2.59
N GLN A 117 -58.94 12.95 -1.43
CA GLN A 117 -59.92 12.60 -0.41
C GLN A 117 -60.34 13.85 0.37
N PRO A 118 -61.62 14.25 0.34
CA PRO A 118 -62.10 15.37 1.15
C PRO A 118 -61.87 15.09 2.64
N ALA A 119 -61.35 16.07 3.38
CA ALA A 119 -60.99 15.93 4.79
C ALA A 119 -62.15 15.46 5.69
N ALA A 120 -63.40 15.73 5.30
CA ALA A 120 -64.61 15.28 5.98
C ALA A 120 -64.78 13.75 6.01
N ALA A 121 -64.15 13.01 5.09
CA ALA A 121 -64.17 11.54 5.09
C ALA A 121 -63.12 10.93 6.03
N ALA A 122 -62.06 11.67 6.37
CA ALA A 122 -60.95 11.17 7.19
C ALA A 122 -61.21 11.29 8.70
N ASN A 123 -62.08 12.21 9.11
CA ASN A 123 -62.50 12.36 10.51
C ASN A 123 -64.01 12.64 10.57
N PRO A 124 -64.86 11.60 10.63
CA PRO A 124 -66.28 11.82 10.86
C PRO A 124 -66.49 12.37 12.28
N THR A 125 -67.14 13.52 12.38
CA THR A 125 -67.53 14.12 13.66
C THR A 125 -68.42 13.14 14.43
N PRO A 126 -68.17 12.85 15.71
CA PRO A 126 -69.09 12.06 16.51
C PRO A 126 -70.45 12.76 16.54
N LYS A 127 -71.52 12.04 16.21
CA LYS A 127 -72.88 12.53 16.47
C LYS A 127 -73.04 12.67 17.99
N GLN A 128 -73.52 13.85 18.39
CA GLN A 128 -73.94 14.19 19.76
C GLN A 128 -74.99 13.20 20.26
#